data_AF-Q90YC2-F1
#
_entry.id   AF-Q90YC2-F1
#
_cell.length_a   1.000
_cell.length_b   1.000
_cell.length_c   1.000
_cell.angle_alpha   90.00
_cell.angle_beta   90.00
_cell.angle_gamma   90.00
#
_symmetry.space_group_name_H-M   'P 1'
#
loop_
_entity.id
_entity.type
_entity.pdbx_description
1 polymer ?
#
loop_
_entity_poly.entity_id
_entity_poly.type
_entity_poly.pdbx_seq_one_letter_code
_entity_poly.pdbx_strand_id
1 'polypeptide(L)'
;MPTAPALGALLLLLGALTPGHQEKLFHSRDHSDLQPSPQHQAELVTDLQSAQQFLSKYGWTEPVKWEGTSSKNAAELPRYGDADLMQEGASISRYGQEFPLEPTQAPAFVEALRKFQTLNGLPATGKLDDSTIAAMNKPRCGVPDNQIGKESAIVKSNSNNVTEKASGKSLNTTTNQNPENGTSTSKIRKKRFLQMLAAPVRYKDQANQGSTVRGAFSKKLLKWRLIGEGYSSQLSIDEQRYVFKTAFRMWSEVMPLDFEEDLTSPMSLIDVKLGFGRGRHLGCTRSFDGSGQEFAHAWFLGDIHFDDDEHFTAPSSDSGISLLKVAVHEIGHVLGLSHIYQTGSIMQPNYIPQEAGFELDWTDRKAIQMLYGTCEGSFDAVFDWIWKERNQYGELVLRYNTYFFRNAWYWLYENRKNRTRYGDPVTVSLGWHGIPAEGIDAFVHVWTWTEDATYFFKGTQYWRYDSENDQAYIKDAQGNQYPRLISEGFPKIPSPINTAFFDRRDQFIYFFKDAHVYAFDVKRNMVANHYPKRIIDVFPAVVRNNHPFGNIDAAYYAYTHNSIFLFKGKEYWKVVSDKDRQQNPKLPRNGLFLKKNISEQWTDICNVHSSMLKMR
;
A
#
# COMPACT_ATOMS: atom_id res chain seq x y z
N MET A 1 27.16 -9.51 66.46
CA MET A 1 27.59 -10.22 65.24
C MET A 1 26.68 -9.77 64.10
N PRO A 2 27.21 -9.12 63.05
CA PRO A 2 26.39 -8.41 62.06
C PRO A 2 26.32 -9.11 60.68
N THR A 3 25.50 -8.50 59.82
CA THR A 3 25.51 -8.47 58.34
C THR A 3 24.68 -9.49 57.53
N ALA A 4 23.94 -8.90 56.60
CA ALA A 4 23.04 -9.46 55.60
C ALA A 4 23.73 -9.49 54.20
N PRO A 5 23.04 -9.65 53.05
CA PRO A 5 23.15 -10.81 52.16
C PRO A 5 23.68 -10.49 50.73
N ALA A 6 23.94 -11.50 49.90
CA ALA A 6 24.13 -11.35 48.45
C ALA A 6 23.87 -12.64 47.64
N LEU A 7 22.97 -12.52 46.65
CA LEU A 7 23.02 -12.99 45.25
C LEU A 7 23.49 -14.42 44.89
N GLY A 8 22.69 -15.08 44.03
CA GLY A 8 23.19 -16.08 43.08
C GLY A 8 22.15 -17.11 42.62
N ALA A 9 21.35 -16.77 41.60
CA ALA A 9 20.51 -17.72 40.87
C ALA A 9 21.34 -18.43 39.78
N LEU A 10 21.22 -19.76 39.71
CA LEU A 10 21.86 -20.64 38.74
C LEU A 10 20.86 -21.74 38.33
N LEU A 11 21.04 -22.23 37.10
CA LEU A 11 20.44 -23.40 36.44
C LEU A 11 19.08 -23.18 35.79
N LEU A 12 18.78 -23.68 34.59
CA LEU A 12 19.48 -24.26 33.43
C LEU A 12 18.31 -24.84 32.61
N LEU A 13 18.27 -24.73 31.27
CA LEU A 13 17.90 -25.83 30.37
C LEU A 13 17.97 -25.44 28.89
N LEU A 14 18.66 -26.33 28.16
CA LEU A 14 19.11 -26.30 26.78
C LEU A 14 17.97 -26.36 25.73
N GLY A 15 18.25 -25.84 24.53
CA GLY A 15 17.44 -26.14 23.33
C GLY A 15 17.99 -25.58 22.01
N ALA A 16 18.89 -26.35 21.39
CA ALA A 16 19.22 -26.40 19.95
C ALA A 16 19.78 -25.13 19.23
N LEU A 17 21.10 -25.14 19.07
CA LEU A 17 21.83 -24.43 18.01
C LEU A 17 21.53 -25.05 16.64
N THR A 18 21.03 -24.25 15.70
CA THR A 18 21.26 -24.47 14.26
C THR A 18 22.20 -23.37 13.76
N PRO A 19 23.29 -23.70 13.04
CA PRO A 19 24.10 -22.68 12.41
C PRO A 19 23.31 -22.17 11.20
N GLY A 20 22.73 -20.97 11.35
CA GLY A 20 22.25 -20.21 10.21
C GLY A 20 23.41 -20.05 9.22
N HIS A 21 23.24 -20.57 8.01
CA HIS A 21 24.14 -20.29 6.89
C HIS A 21 24.13 -18.78 6.65
N GLN A 22 25.06 -18.09 7.29
CA GLN A 22 25.46 -16.73 6.92
C GLN A 22 26.05 -16.84 5.51
N GLU A 23 25.53 -16.04 4.56
CA GLU A 23 26.06 -15.97 3.20
C GLU A 23 27.58 -15.79 3.28
N LYS A 24 28.32 -16.76 2.75
CA LYS A 24 29.75 -16.59 2.49
C LYS A 24 29.85 -15.47 1.47
N LEU A 25 30.42 -14.34 1.86
CA LEU A 25 30.91 -13.31 0.93
C LEU A 25 31.83 -14.01 -0.08
N PHE A 26 31.30 -14.35 -1.25
CA PHE A 26 32.11 -14.75 -2.39
C PHE A 26 32.54 -13.46 -3.10
N HIS A 27 33.74 -13.03 -2.74
CA HIS A 27 34.47 -12.00 -3.45
C HIS A 27 34.87 -12.52 -4.85
N SER A 28 34.21 -12.05 -5.90
CA SER A 28 34.85 -11.83 -7.19
C SER A 28 34.15 -10.71 -7.96
N ARG A 29 34.28 -9.48 -7.47
CA ARG A 29 34.26 -8.30 -8.35
C ARG A 29 35.61 -8.28 -9.05
N ASP A 30 35.62 -8.15 -10.38
CA ASP A 30 36.75 -7.47 -11.00
C ASP A 30 36.63 -6.03 -10.50
N HIS A 31 37.62 -5.56 -9.75
CA HIS A 31 37.59 -4.25 -9.10
C HIS A 31 37.70 -3.08 -10.11
N SER A 32 37.16 -3.21 -11.32
CA SER A 32 37.06 -2.17 -12.33
C SER A 32 36.23 -0.97 -11.85
N ASP A 33 35.36 -1.22 -10.86
CA ASP A 33 34.54 -0.24 -10.15
C ASP A 33 35.18 0.33 -8.86
N LEU A 34 36.41 -0.08 -8.51
CA LEU A 34 37.23 0.55 -7.46
C LEU A 34 38.27 1.54 -7.99
N GLN A 35 38.40 1.71 -9.30
CA GLN A 35 39.16 2.85 -9.82
C GLN A 35 38.28 4.10 -9.72
N PRO A 36 38.74 5.19 -9.07
CA PRO A 36 38.06 6.48 -9.16
C PRO A 36 38.18 6.95 -10.61
N SER A 37 37.21 6.57 -11.44
CA SER A 37 36.99 7.21 -12.73
C SER A 37 36.77 8.70 -12.46
N PRO A 38 37.36 9.62 -13.24
CA PRO A 38 36.90 11.00 -13.23
C PRO A 38 35.38 10.97 -13.38
N GLN A 39 34.66 11.68 -12.50
CA GLN A 39 33.20 11.68 -12.38
C GLN A 39 32.58 11.50 -13.76
N HIS A 40 32.11 10.28 -14.07
CA HIS A 40 31.52 10.00 -15.36
C HIS A 40 30.18 10.73 -15.32
N GLN A 41 30.10 11.88 -15.99
CA GLN A 41 28.89 12.68 -16.04
C GLN A 41 28.05 12.20 -17.21
N ALA A 42 26.74 12.11 -17.00
CA ALA A 42 25.81 11.83 -18.07
C ALA A 42 25.89 12.91 -19.16
N GLU A 43 25.79 12.50 -20.42
CA GLU A 43 25.82 13.43 -21.55
C GLU A 43 24.55 14.29 -21.56
N LEU A 44 24.74 15.61 -21.52
CA LEU A 44 23.64 16.57 -21.49
C LEU A 44 22.99 16.70 -22.88
N VAL A 45 21.66 16.83 -22.90
CA VAL A 45 20.92 17.24 -24.09
C VAL A 45 21.21 18.71 -24.36
N THR A 46 21.92 19.01 -25.44
CA THR A 46 22.28 20.39 -25.82
C THR A 46 21.84 20.78 -27.22
N ASP A 47 21.51 19.80 -28.05
CA ASP A 47 21.20 19.99 -29.46
C ASP A 47 20.11 19.02 -29.94
N LEU A 48 19.77 19.14 -31.23
CA LEU A 48 18.70 18.36 -31.83
C LEU A 48 19.02 16.85 -31.89
N GLN A 49 20.29 16.49 -32.03
CA GLN A 49 20.73 15.09 -32.09
C GLN A 49 20.62 14.40 -30.72
N SER A 50 21.15 15.04 -29.68
CA SER A 50 21.03 14.57 -28.29
C SER A 50 19.56 14.54 -27.83
N ALA A 51 18.73 15.49 -28.27
CA ALA A 51 17.28 15.45 -28.02
C ALA A 51 16.58 14.28 -28.75
N GLN A 52 16.98 13.96 -29.98
CA GLN A 52 16.47 12.78 -30.70
C GLN A 52 16.82 11.48 -29.96
N GLN A 53 18.06 11.36 -29.48
CA GLN A 53 18.51 10.21 -28.70
C GLN A 53 17.71 10.08 -27.40
N PHE A 54 17.50 11.19 -26.67
CA PHE A 54 16.67 11.21 -25.46
C PHE A 54 15.24 10.74 -25.75
N LEU A 55 14.57 11.33 -26.74
CA LEU A 55 13.20 10.96 -27.09
C LEU A 55 13.10 9.49 -27.51
N SER A 56 14.10 8.96 -28.22
CA SER A 56 14.16 7.54 -28.58
C SER A 56 14.40 6.64 -27.37
N LYS A 57 15.36 6.97 -26.48
CA LYS A 57 15.70 6.22 -25.25
C LYS A 57 14.47 6.00 -24.37
N TYR A 58 13.62 7.01 -24.23
CA TYR A 58 12.43 6.97 -23.37
C TYR A 58 11.12 6.65 -24.11
N GLY A 59 11.17 6.31 -25.40
CA GLY A 59 10.02 5.80 -26.16
C GLY A 59 9.04 6.86 -26.67
N TRP A 60 9.44 8.11 -26.81
CA TRP A 60 8.58 9.18 -27.31
C TRP A 60 8.37 9.13 -28.83
N THR A 61 9.36 8.64 -29.56
CA THR A 61 9.26 8.47 -31.02
C THR A 61 8.63 7.13 -31.39
N GLU A 62 9.07 6.05 -30.74
CA GLU A 62 8.56 4.69 -30.92
C GLU A 62 8.54 3.96 -29.56
N PRO A 63 7.51 3.16 -29.24
CA PRO A 63 7.45 2.45 -27.97
C PRO A 63 8.64 1.50 -27.77
N VAL A 64 9.22 1.48 -26.56
CA VAL A 64 10.37 0.64 -26.24
C VAL A 64 9.93 -0.75 -25.82
N LYS A 65 10.60 -1.80 -26.31
CA LYS A 65 10.43 -3.17 -25.79
C LYS A 65 11.14 -3.30 -24.43
N TRP A 66 10.42 -3.00 -23.36
CA TRP A 66 10.93 -3.01 -21.99
C TRP A 66 10.54 -4.28 -21.24
N GLU A 67 11.15 -5.41 -21.61
CA GLU A 67 10.96 -6.70 -20.91
C GLU A 67 12.29 -7.15 -20.28
N GLY A 68 12.30 -7.34 -18.96
CA GLY A 68 13.47 -7.83 -18.26
C GLY A 68 13.73 -9.31 -18.58
N THR A 69 14.98 -9.66 -18.85
CA THR A 69 15.43 -11.05 -18.89
C THR A 69 15.50 -11.61 -17.47
N SER A 70 14.35 -11.91 -16.88
CA SER A 70 14.27 -12.66 -15.63
C SER A 70 13.06 -13.58 -15.71
N SER A 71 13.18 -14.65 -16.52
CA SER A 71 12.43 -15.93 -16.46
C SER A 71 12.38 -16.72 -17.79
N LYS A 72 13.08 -16.33 -18.85
CA LYS A 72 13.12 -17.10 -20.11
C LYS A 72 14.57 -17.41 -20.54
N ASN A 73 14.92 -18.70 -20.50
CA ASN A 73 16.03 -19.38 -21.19
C ASN A 73 17.44 -19.37 -20.54
N ALA A 74 17.66 -20.30 -19.61
CA ALA A 74 19.01 -20.79 -19.25
C ALA A 74 19.45 -22.00 -20.11
N ALA A 75 18.92 -22.13 -21.32
CA ALA A 75 19.19 -23.29 -22.19
C ALA A 75 19.22 -22.87 -23.66
N GLU A 76 20.26 -22.14 -24.06
CA GLU A 76 20.80 -22.11 -25.44
C GLU A 76 21.95 -21.08 -25.49
N LEU A 77 23.16 -21.54 -25.19
CA LEU A 77 24.40 -20.86 -25.60
C LEU A 77 24.81 -21.41 -26.97
N PRO A 78 24.90 -20.58 -28.03
CA PRO A 78 25.49 -21.03 -29.29
C PRO A 78 27.00 -21.18 -29.10
N ARG A 79 27.47 -22.39 -29.39
CA ARG A 79 28.86 -22.82 -29.36
C ARG A 79 29.62 -22.09 -30.49
N TYR A 80 30.53 -21.17 -30.17
CA TYR A 80 31.40 -20.53 -31.17
C TYR A 80 32.55 -21.49 -31.51
N GLY A 81 32.63 -21.89 -32.77
CA GLY A 81 33.69 -22.72 -33.33
C GLY A 81 34.31 -22.00 -34.53
N ASP A 82 35.54 -21.55 -34.30
CA ASP A 82 36.74 -21.59 -35.14
C ASP A 82 36.72 -21.17 -36.63
N ALA A 83 37.81 -20.46 -36.99
CA ALA A 83 38.32 -20.09 -38.32
C ALA A 83 37.48 -19.07 -39.14
N ASP A 84 38.04 -18.06 -39.82
CA ASP A 84 39.39 -17.90 -40.33
C ASP A 84 39.67 -16.44 -40.76
N LEU A 85 40.94 -16.09 -40.67
CA LEU A 85 41.76 -15.17 -41.49
C LEU A 85 41.36 -13.69 -41.75
N MET A 86 42.31 -12.82 -41.34
CA MET A 86 42.48 -11.43 -41.76
C MET A 86 42.75 -11.28 -43.27
N GLN A 87 42.22 -10.21 -43.89
CA GLN A 87 42.97 -9.51 -44.93
C GLN A 87 42.56 -8.03 -45.09
N GLU A 88 43.58 -7.18 -45.13
CA GLU A 88 43.57 -5.73 -45.25
C GLU A 88 43.56 -5.31 -46.74
N GLY A 89 42.85 -4.23 -47.07
CA GLY A 89 43.08 -3.43 -48.28
C GLY A 89 42.19 -3.70 -49.49
N ALA A 90 41.21 -2.81 -49.73
CA ALA A 90 40.83 -2.36 -51.07
C ALA A 90 39.96 -1.09 -50.98
N SER A 91 40.51 0.04 -51.41
CA SER A 91 39.76 1.27 -51.70
C SER A 91 39.06 1.12 -53.05
N ILE A 92 37.74 1.34 -53.13
CA ILE A 92 37.06 1.66 -54.40
C ILE A 92 36.04 2.77 -54.20
N SER A 93 36.05 3.65 -55.18
CA SER A 93 35.47 4.96 -55.37
C SER A 93 33.94 5.10 -55.29
N ARG A 94 33.57 6.30 -54.83
CA ARG A 94 32.44 7.15 -55.25
C ARG A 94 31.58 6.61 -56.41
N TYR A 95 30.33 6.32 -56.10
CA TYR A 95 29.17 6.67 -56.92
C TYR A 95 28.08 7.20 -56.00
N GLY A 96 27.57 8.39 -56.30
CA GLY A 96 26.64 9.12 -55.45
C GLY A 96 25.25 8.53 -55.45
N GLN A 97 24.59 8.60 -54.29
CA GLN A 97 23.14 8.62 -54.20
C GLN A 97 22.71 9.25 -52.86
N GLU A 98 22.10 10.43 -53.00
CA GLU A 98 21.12 11.10 -52.13
C GLU A 98 21.52 11.44 -50.68
N PHE A 99 21.78 12.75 -50.48
CA PHE A 99 21.85 13.42 -49.18
C PHE A 99 20.51 13.29 -48.43
N PRO A 100 20.48 12.77 -47.19
CA PRO A 100 19.31 12.86 -46.33
C PRO A 100 19.07 14.31 -45.93
N LEU A 101 17.81 14.72 -46.01
CA LEU A 101 17.29 16.05 -45.65
C LEU A 101 17.85 16.56 -44.31
N GLU A 102 18.22 17.85 -44.30
CA GLU A 102 18.59 18.64 -43.12
C GLU A 102 17.73 18.29 -41.89
N PRO A 103 18.32 18.04 -40.69
CA PRO A 103 17.65 17.44 -39.51
C PRO A 103 16.49 18.23 -38.89
N THR A 104 16.06 19.34 -39.49
CA THR A 104 15.16 20.28 -38.83
C THR A 104 13.68 19.90 -38.74
N GLN A 105 13.11 18.91 -39.45
CA GLN A 105 11.65 18.65 -39.39
C GLN A 105 11.19 17.22 -39.74
N ALA A 106 11.71 16.17 -39.10
CA ALA A 106 10.99 14.88 -39.15
C ALA A 106 9.64 15.04 -38.41
N PRO A 107 8.46 14.86 -39.06
CA PRO A 107 7.17 15.12 -38.42
C PRO A 107 6.98 14.35 -37.10
N ALA A 108 7.49 13.11 -37.04
CA ALA A 108 7.46 12.28 -35.84
C ALA A 108 8.27 12.86 -34.66
N PHE A 109 9.45 13.45 -34.93
CA PHE A 109 10.25 14.10 -33.89
C PHE A 109 9.54 15.32 -33.31
N VAL A 110 9.01 16.19 -34.18
CA VAL A 110 8.29 17.40 -33.76
C VAL A 110 7.04 17.02 -32.95
N GLU A 111 6.33 15.96 -33.35
CA GLU A 111 5.18 15.45 -32.60
C GLU A 111 5.59 14.88 -31.23
N ALA A 112 6.64 14.05 -31.18
CA ALA A 112 7.18 13.50 -29.94
C ALA A 112 7.59 14.62 -28.97
N LEU A 113 8.27 15.65 -29.47
CA LEU A 113 8.70 16.80 -28.68
C LEU A 113 7.51 17.61 -28.14
N ARG A 114 6.46 17.83 -28.95
CA ARG A 114 5.22 18.48 -28.49
C ARG A 114 4.52 17.70 -27.39
N LYS A 115 4.49 16.37 -27.49
CA LYS A 115 3.92 15.49 -26.45
C LYS A 115 4.73 15.59 -25.16
N PHE A 116 6.06 15.51 -25.27
CA PHE A 116 6.95 15.69 -24.12
C PHE A 116 6.75 17.04 -23.42
N GLN A 117 6.73 18.13 -24.20
CA GLN A 117 6.48 19.48 -23.70
C GLN A 117 5.14 19.57 -22.97
N THR A 118 4.07 19.08 -23.60
CA THR A 118 2.71 19.10 -23.02
C THR A 118 2.67 18.39 -21.67
N LEU A 119 3.22 17.18 -21.59
CA LEU A 119 3.20 16.38 -20.36
C LEU A 119 4.10 16.96 -19.26
N ASN A 120 5.14 17.71 -19.61
CA ASN A 120 5.98 18.44 -18.65
C ASN A 120 5.47 19.85 -18.31
N GLY A 121 4.27 20.22 -18.75
CA GLY A 121 3.70 21.55 -18.48
C GLY A 121 4.41 22.70 -19.21
N LEU A 122 5.11 22.40 -20.30
CA LEU A 122 5.79 23.37 -21.16
C LEU A 122 4.90 23.75 -22.36
N PRO A 123 5.09 24.92 -22.98
CA PRO A 123 4.45 25.27 -24.23
C PRO A 123 4.80 24.24 -25.32
N ALA A 124 3.78 23.65 -25.98
CA ALA A 124 3.94 22.62 -27.00
C ALA A 124 4.39 23.20 -28.36
N THR A 125 5.56 23.85 -28.37
CA THR A 125 6.13 24.52 -29.54
C THR A 125 6.58 23.53 -30.62
N GLY A 126 7.00 22.33 -30.21
CA GLY A 126 7.71 21.38 -31.07
C GLY A 126 9.11 21.85 -31.45
N LYS A 127 9.65 22.84 -30.72
CA LYS A 127 11.01 23.36 -30.87
C LYS A 127 11.80 23.02 -29.62
N LEU A 128 13.09 22.73 -29.80
CA LEU A 128 14.01 22.50 -28.69
C LEU A 128 14.40 23.86 -28.08
N ASP A 129 13.50 24.44 -27.29
CA ASP A 129 13.73 25.68 -26.55
C ASP A 129 14.43 25.41 -25.19
N ASP A 130 15.01 26.45 -24.59
CA ASP A 130 15.79 26.36 -23.35
C ASP A 130 15.01 25.68 -22.21
N SER A 131 13.70 25.91 -22.14
CA SER A 131 12.83 25.30 -21.14
C SER A 131 12.68 23.79 -21.34
N THR A 132 12.63 23.36 -22.61
CA THR A 132 12.59 21.96 -23.01
C THR A 132 13.92 21.27 -22.73
N ILE A 133 15.04 21.92 -23.07
CA ILE A 133 16.40 21.45 -22.77
C ILE A 133 16.56 21.27 -21.26
N ALA A 134 16.17 22.27 -20.47
CA ALA A 134 16.24 22.20 -19.01
C ALA A 134 15.38 21.06 -18.45
N ALA A 135 14.21 20.78 -19.02
CA ALA A 135 13.36 19.67 -18.60
C ALA A 135 13.93 18.29 -18.97
N MET A 136 14.56 18.15 -20.14
CA MET A 136 15.21 16.90 -20.58
C MET A 136 16.45 16.56 -19.75
N ASN A 137 17.16 17.58 -19.24
CA ASN A 137 18.35 17.42 -18.41
C ASN A 137 18.06 17.33 -16.90
N LYS A 138 16.80 17.22 -16.48
CA LYS A 138 16.48 16.92 -15.07
C LYS A 138 16.84 15.46 -14.78
N PRO A 139 17.43 15.15 -13.60
CA PRO A 139 17.57 13.77 -13.15
C PRO A 139 16.22 13.06 -13.19
N ARG A 140 16.16 11.85 -13.70
CA ARG A 140 14.92 11.13 -13.98
C ARG A 140 15.07 9.62 -13.85
N CYS A 141 13.92 8.95 -13.77
CA CYS A 141 13.83 7.50 -13.86
C CYS A 141 14.23 7.03 -15.27
N GLY A 142 14.98 5.92 -15.32
CA GLY A 142 15.43 5.26 -16.54
C GLY A 142 14.31 4.53 -17.29
N VAL A 143 13.23 4.14 -16.63
CA VAL A 143 12.13 3.39 -17.26
C VAL A 143 11.54 4.19 -18.44
N PRO A 144 11.33 3.57 -19.62
CA PRO A 144 10.73 4.28 -20.76
C PRO A 144 9.30 4.76 -20.46
N ASP A 145 8.96 5.96 -20.94
CA ASP A 145 7.64 6.58 -20.79
C ASP A 145 6.56 5.84 -21.59
N ASN A 146 6.90 5.35 -22.78
CA ASN A 146 6.02 4.51 -23.59
C ASN A 146 6.68 3.16 -23.86
N GLN A 147 6.00 2.08 -23.47
CA GLN A 147 6.47 0.71 -23.61
C GLN A 147 5.53 -0.10 -24.51
N ILE A 148 6.08 -1.00 -25.32
CA ILE A 148 5.28 -1.94 -26.11
C ILE A 148 4.41 -2.78 -25.16
N GLY A 149 3.09 -2.76 -25.34
CA GLY A 149 2.15 -3.57 -24.57
C GLY A 149 1.64 -2.96 -23.26
N LYS A 150 2.11 -1.76 -22.89
CA LYS A 150 1.49 -0.93 -21.84
C LYS A 150 0.92 0.33 -22.49
N GLU A 151 -0.37 0.33 -22.81
CA GLU A 151 -1.05 1.59 -23.11
C GLU A 151 -1.09 2.42 -21.84
N SER A 152 -0.41 3.57 -21.87
CA SER A 152 -0.52 4.56 -20.82
C SER A 152 -1.99 4.97 -20.71
N ALA A 153 -2.57 4.94 -19.50
CA ALA A 153 -3.96 5.35 -19.26
C ALA A 153 -4.22 6.86 -19.52
N ILE A 154 -3.27 7.55 -20.17
CA ILE A 154 -3.18 9.00 -20.36
C ILE A 154 -3.98 9.44 -21.59
N VAL A 155 -5.20 8.93 -21.85
CA VAL A 155 -6.12 9.55 -22.83
C VAL A 155 -7.62 9.26 -22.58
N LYS A 156 -8.13 9.12 -21.33
CA LYS A 156 -9.60 9.10 -21.10
C LYS A 156 -10.03 9.69 -19.75
N SER A 157 -9.79 10.98 -19.51
CA SER A 157 -10.46 11.71 -18.42
C SER A 157 -10.66 13.19 -18.79
N ASN A 158 -11.50 13.44 -19.80
CA ASN A 158 -12.16 14.74 -19.98
C ASN A 158 -13.33 14.61 -20.95
N SER A 159 -14.45 14.04 -20.50
CA SER A 159 -15.80 14.36 -21.00
C SER A 159 -16.89 13.58 -20.24
N ASN A 160 -17.88 14.32 -19.75
CA ASN A 160 -19.25 13.89 -19.41
C ASN A 160 -19.58 13.56 -17.94
N ASN A 161 -19.66 14.63 -17.17
CA ASN A 161 -20.89 15.07 -16.50
C ASN A 161 -22.18 14.26 -16.81
N VAL A 162 -22.88 13.93 -15.71
CA VAL A 162 -24.35 14.04 -15.51
C VAL A 162 -25.23 12.77 -15.68
N THR A 163 -25.82 12.41 -14.52
CA THR A 163 -27.12 11.77 -14.21
C THR A 163 -27.32 10.26 -14.22
N GLU A 164 -27.65 9.80 -13.01
CA GLU A 164 -28.39 8.61 -12.62
C GLU A 164 -29.65 8.35 -13.46
N LYS A 165 -29.89 7.07 -13.78
CA LYS A 165 -31.20 6.43 -13.56
C LYS A 165 -31.09 4.91 -13.64
N ALA A 166 -31.30 4.27 -12.49
CA ALA A 166 -31.56 2.84 -12.39
C ALA A 166 -32.96 2.52 -12.94
N SER A 167 -33.06 1.45 -13.73
CA SER A 167 -34.28 0.65 -13.83
C SER A 167 -33.90 -0.78 -14.19
N GLY A 168 -34.20 -1.70 -13.30
CA GLY A 168 -33.98 -3.13 -13.50
C GLY A 168 -34.96 -3.75 -14.50
N LYS A 169 -34.60 -4.95 -14.96
CA LYS A 169 -35.55 -6.05 -15.20
C LYS A 169 -34.79 -7.37 -15.25
N SER A 170 -35.13 -8.21 -14.28
CA SER A 170 -34.88 -9.64 -14.20
C SER A 170 -35.62 -10.36 -15.33
N LEU A 171 -35.00 -11.39 -15.93
CA LEU A 171 -35.73 -12.54 -16.46
C LEU A 171 -34.96 -13.83 -16.21
N ASN A 172 -35.62 -14.75 -15.51
CA ASN A 172 -35.27 -16.16 -15.30
C ASN A 172 -35.26 -16.92 -16.64
N THR A 173 -34.70 -18.14 -16.72
CA THR A 173 -35.45 -19.42 -16.55
C THR A 173 -34.61 -20.65 -17.00
N THR A 174 -34.58 -21.68 -16.14
CA THR A 174 -34.60 -23.16 -16.38
C THR A 174 -33.46 -23.96 -17.04
N THR A 175 -32.78 -24.74 -16.18
CA THR A 175 -32.61 -26.22 -16.13
C THR A 175 -32.93 -27.11 -17.35
N ASN A 176 -32.00 -28.04 -17.69
CA ASN A 176 -32.17 -29.52 -17.67
C ASN A 176 -30.85 -30.23 -18.09
N GLN A 177 -30.25 -31.06 -17.22
CA GLN A 177 -30.25 -32.55 -17.20
C GLN A 177 -29.23 -33.27 -18.12
N ASN A 178 -28.07 -33.64 -17.53
CA ASN A 178 -27.53 -35.00 -17.31
C ASN A 178 -27.26 -36.02 -18.47
N PRO A 179 -26.41 -37.06 -18.24
CA PRO A 179 -25.16 -37.29 -19.00
C PRO A 179 -25.08 -38.69 -19.66
N GLU A 180 -24.04 -38.98 -20.46
CA GLU A 180 -23.66 -40.38 -20.75
C GLU A 180 -22.22 -40.60 -21.28
N ASN A 181 -21.77 -41.84 -21.10
CA ASN A 181 -20.41 -42.37 -21.05
C ASN A 181 -19.67 -42.51 -22.39
N GLY A 182 -18.34 -42.60 -22.32
CA GLY A 182 -17.50 -43.09 -23.43
C GLY A 182 -16.02 -43.21 -23.07
N THR A 183 -15.66 -44.30 -22.39
CA THR A 183 -14.28 -44.73 -22.09
C THR A 183 -13.46 -45.04 -23.35
N SER A 184 -12.22 -44.55 -23.43
CA SER A 184 -11.14 -45.29 -24.10
C SER A 184 -9.77 -44.95 -23.51
N THR A 185 -9.08 -45.99 -23.09
CA THR A 185 -7.80 -46.06 -22.41
C THR A 185 -6.64 -45.94 -23.40
N SER A 186 -5.65 -45.09 -23.13
CA SER A 186 -4.27 -45.39 -23.55
C SER A 186 -3.24 -44.83 -22.57
N LYS A 187 -2.35 -45.74 -22.17
CA LYS A 187 -1.31 -45.59 -21.14
C LYS A 187 -0.17 -44.73 -21.69
N ILE A 188 0.07 -43.54 -21.11
CA ILE A 188 1.35 -42.83 -21.30
C ILE A 188 1.92 -42.41 -19.96
N ARG A 189 2.98 -43.12 -19.57
CA ARG A 189 3.81 -42.95 -18.38
C ARG A 189 4.71 -41.72 -18.59
N LYS A 190 4.27 -40.51 -18.26
CA LYS A 190 5.09 -39.28 -18.38
C LYS A 190 5.70 -38.85 -17.05
N LYS A 191 7.02 -38.94 -17.04
CA LYS A 191 8.05 -38.54 -16.06
C LYS A 191 7.61 -37.41 -15.10
N ARG A 192 7.41 -37.77 -13.83
CA ARG A 192 7.17 -36.87 -12.68
C ARG A 192 8.37 -36.01 -12.25
N PHE A 193 9.48 -36.01 -13.00
CA PHE A 193 10.71 -35.31 -12.61
C PHE A 193 10.89 -33.92 -13.27
N LEU A 194 10.11 -33.59 -14.32
CA LEU A 194 10.21 -32.31 -15.04
C LEU A 194 9.28 -31.20 -14.49
N GLN A 195 8.38 -31.53 -13.56
CA GLN A 195 7.42 -30.58 -12.99
C GLN A 195 7.99 -29.75 -11.82
N MET A 196 9.21 -30.04 -11.37
CA MET A 196 9.96 -29.25 -10.39
C MET A 196 10.84 -28.15 -11.02
N LEU A 197 10.99 -28.14 -12.35
CA LEU A 197 11.82 -27.17 -13.09
C LEU A 197 10.99 -26.07 -13.76
N ALA A 198 9.66 -26.14 -13.68
CA ALA A 198 8.78 -25.06 -14.10
C ALA A 198 8.64 -24.07 -12.93
N ALA A 199 9.18 -22.86 -13.09
CA ALA A 199 8.93 -21.77 -12.15
C ALA A 199 7.40 -21.62 -11.94
N PRO A 200 6.92 -21.47 -10.69
CA PRO A 200 5.49 -21.36 -10.45
C PRO A 200 4.97 -20.13 -11.20
N VAL A 201 3.88 -20.31 -11.97
CA VAL A 201 3.24 -19.26 -12.76
C VAL A 201 2.94 -18.05 -11.87
N ARG A 202 3.71 -16.96 -12.01
CA ARG A 202 3.67 -15.77 -11.14
C ARG A 202 2.51 -14.80 -11.46
N TYR A 203 1.65 -15.11 -12.44
CA TYR A 203 0.79 -14.11 -13.09
C TYR A 203 -0.70 -14.52 -13.11
N LYS A 204 -1.58 -13.52 -13.00
CA LYS A 204 -2.99 -13.62 -13.42
C LYS A 204 -3.14 -12.89 -14.75
N ASP A 205 -3.52 -13.61 -15.81
CA ASP A 205 -4.10 -13.01 -17.01
C ASP A 205 -5.61 -12.84 -16.75
N GLN A 206 -6.10 -11.61 -16.58
CA GLN A 206 -7.53 -11.34 -16.66
C GLN A 206 -7.89 -11.03 -18.12
N ALA A 207 -8.28 -12.07 -18.86
CA ALA A 207 -8.97 -11.90 -20.13
C ALA A 207 -10.44 -11.61 -19.85
N ASN A 208 -10.81 -10.33 -19.72
CA ASN A 208 -12.22 -9.91 -19.78
C ASN A 208 -12.36 -8.63 -20.60
N GLN A 209 -13.01 -8.77 -21.75
CA GLN A 209 -13.64 -7.76 -22.62
C GLN A 209 -13.06 -6.33 -22.55
N GLY A 210 -12.11 -6.03 -23.44
CA GLY A 210 -11.89 -4.67 -23.94
C GLY A 210 -10.95 -3.74 -23.16
N SER A 211 -10.30 -4.19 -22.08
CA SER A 211 -9.26 -3.42 -21.39
C SER A 211 -8.07 -4.31 -21.03
N THR A 212 -6.97 -4.17 -21.76
CA THR A 212 -5.71 -4.90 -21.54
C THR A 212 -4.92 -4.30 -20.37
N VAL A 213 -5.39 -4.49 -19.14
CA VAL A 213 -4.53 -4.31 -17.96
C VAL A 213 -3.82 -5.66 -17.72
N ARG A 214 -2.69 -5.85 -18.40
CA ARG A 214 -1.90 -7.10 -18.31
C ARG A 214 -0.72 -6.94 -17.35
N GLY A 215 -0.75 -7.76 -16.30
CA GLY A 215 0.36 -8.04 -15.39
C GLY A 215 0.21 -7.35 -14.03
N ALA A 216 -0.02 -8.15 -13.00
CA ALA A 216 0.11 -7.78 -11.60
C ALA A 216 0.59 -9.03 -10.88
N PHE A 217 1.24 -8.87 -9.73
CA PHE A 217 1.61 -10.04 -8.93
C PHE A 217 0.35 -10.83 -8.55
N SER A 218 0.38 -12.15 -8.74
CA SER A 218 -0.72 -13.04 -8.32
C SER A 218 -0.66 -13.36 -6.82
N LYS A 219 0.52 -13.26 -6.22
CA LYS A 219 0.78 -13.48 -4.80
C LYS A 219 0.34 -12.26 -3.98
N LYS A 220 -0.16 -12.51 -2.77
CA LYS A 220 -0.44 -11.46 -1.78
C LYS A 220 0.78 -11.06 -0.95
N LEU A 221 1.71 -11.99 -0.73
CA LEU A 221 2.96 -11.76 -0.01
C LEU A 221 4.11 -11.80 -1.02
N LEU A 222 4.87 -10.72 -1.08
CA LEU A 222 6.04 -10.58 -1.96
C LEU A 222 7.30 -10.48 -1.12
N LYS A 223 8.30 -11.27 -1.49
CA LYS A 223 9.60 -11.28 -0.81
C LYS A 223 10.57 -10.35 -1.51
N TRP A 224 11.26 -9.50 -0.75
CA TRP A 224 12.30 -8.64 -1.29
C TRP A 224 13.64 -8.82 -0.58
N ARG A 225 14.73 -8.50 -1.28
CA ARG A 225 16.09 -8.49 -0.73
C ARG A 225 16.95 -7.42 -1.40
N LEU A 226 17.66 -6.63 -0.60
CA LEU A 226 18.82 -5.88 -1.06
C LEU A 226 20.01 -6.84 -1.17
N ILE A 227 20.46 -7.11 -2.39
CA ILE A 227 21.49 -8.13 -2.65
C ILE A 227 22.84 -7.66 -2.11
N GLY A 228 23.58 -8.55 -1.45
CA GLY A 228 24.83 -8.19 -0.77
C GLY A 228 25.92 -7.66 -1.70
N GLU A 229 25.89 -8.05 -2.98
CA GLU A 229 26.82 -7.57 -4.03
C GLU A 229 26.53 -6.13 -4.47
N GLY A 230 25.32 -5.63 -4.21
CA GLY A 230 24.82 -4.33 -4.64
C GLY A 230 24.54 -3.40 -3.48
N TYR A 231 25.35 -3.40 -2.42
CA TYR A 231 25.28 -2.35 -1.40
C TYR A 231 25.99 -1.09 -1.89
N SER A 232 25.38 0.08 -1.66
CA SER A 232 26.05 1.36 -1.90
C SER A 232 27.10 1.61 -0.81
N SER A 233 28.19 2.30 -1.18
CA SER A 233 29.19 2.79 -0.23
C SER A 233 28.81 4.15 0.39
N GLN A 234 27.76 4.81 -0.11
CA GLN A 234 27.36 6.17 0.29
C GLN A 234 26.57 6.22 1.60
N LEU A 235 25.94 5.11 2.00
CA LEU A 235 25.10 4.97 3.19
C LEU A 235 25.42 3.66 3.91
N SER A 236 25.21 3.58 5.21
CA SER A 236 25.35 2.29 5.92
C SER A 236 24.31 1.27 5.43
N ILE A 237 24.62 -0.02 5.56
CA ILE A 237 23.68 -1.10 5.16
C ILE A 237 22.35 -0.99 5.94
N ASP A 238 22.42 -0.63 7.23
CA ASP A 238 21.23 -0.45 8.07
C ASP A 238 20.36 0.72 7.58
N GLU A 239 20.97 1.84 7.16
CA GLU A 239 20.25 2.97 6.56
C GLU A 239 19.61 2.61 5.22
N GLN A 240 20.35 1.93 4.33
CA GLN A 240 19.82 1.47 3.05
C GLN A 240 18.59 0.57 3.26
N ARG A 241 18.70 -0.43 4.14
CA ARG A 241 17.60 -1.35 4.46
C ARG A 241 16.43 -0.64 5.11
N TYR A 242 16.67 0.32 6.00
CA TYR A 242 15.63 1.15 6.61
C TYR A 242 14.84 1.93 5.54
N VAL A 243 15.55 2.54 4.58
CA VAL A 243 14.93 3.26 3.46
C VAL A 243 14.06 2.32 2.62
N PHE A 244 14.58 1.15 2.22
CA PHE A 244 13.79 0.21 1.42
C PHE A 244 12.58 -0.36 2.17
N LYS A 245 12.72 -0.67 3.47
CA LYS A 245 11.58 -1.05 4.32
C LYS A 245 10.48 0.00 4.31
N THR A 246 10.88 1.26 4.50
CA THR A 246 9.96 2.40 4.48
C THR A 246 9.29 2.52 3.12
N ALA A 247 10.04 2.36 2.02
CA ALA A 247 9.50 2.45 0.67
C ALA A 247 8.45 1.35 0.37
N PHE A 248 8.72 0.09 0.72
CA PHE A 248 7.73 -1.00 0.59
C PHE A 248 6.53 -0.79 1.50
N ARG A 249 6.75 -0.32 2.72
CA ARG A 249 5.69 -0.01 3.68
C ARG A 249 4.70 1.00 3.11
N MET A 250 5.17 2.10 2.53
CA MET A 250 4.31 3.14 1.95
C MET A 250 3.32 2.57 0.91
N TRP A 251 3.76 1.58 0.13
CA TRP A 251 2.90 0.87 -0.81
C TRP A 251 1.95 -0.11 -0.10
N SER A 252 2.40 -0.89 0.88
CA SER A 252 1.53 -1.76 1.68
C SER A 252 0.43 -1.01 2.42
N GLU A 253 0.64 0.25 2.79
CA GLU A 253 -0.36 1.09 3.47
C GLU A 253 -1.59 1.40 2.59
N VAL A 254 -1.51 1.21 1.26
CA VAL A 254 -2.56 1.64 0.32
C VAL A 254 -3.08 0.53 -0.61
N MET A 255 -2.59 -0.72 -0.49
CA MET A 255 -3.03 -1.86 -1.30
C MET A 255 -3.00 -3.19 -0.53
N PRO A 256 -3.73 -4.23 -0.99
CA PRO A 256 -3.83 -5.52 -0.27
C PRO A 256 -2.64 -6.46 -0.51
N LEU A 257 -1.43 -5.91 -0.66
CA LEU A 257 -0.17 -6.66 -0.78
C LEU A 257 0.73 -6.42 0.44
N ASP A 258 1.32 -7.51 0.90
CA ASP A 258 2.29 -7.54 1.99
C ASP A 258 3.71 -7.73 1.43
N PHE A 259 4.69 -7.02 2.00
CA PHE A 259 6.11 -7.17 1.65
C PHE A 259 6.91 -7.74 2.81
N GLU A 260 7.70 -8.78 2.54
CA GLU A 260 8.59 -9.40 3.52
C GLU A 260 10.04 -9.21 3.08
N GLU A 261 10.86 -8.56 3.92
CA GLU A 261 12.32 -8.64 3.78
C GLU A 261 12.77 -10.06 4.13
N ASP A 262 13.26 -10.80 3.14
CA ASP A 262 13.77 -12.15 3.32
C ASP A 262 15.27 -12.16 3.05
N LEU A 263 16.07 -12.46 4.08
CA LEU A 263 17.54 -12.50 4.01
C LEU A 263 18.12 -13.92 3.92
N THR A 264 17.29 -14.97 4.01
CA THR A 264 17.77 -16.35 4.23
C THR A 264 17.42 -17.31 3.12
N SER A 265 16.31 -17.07 2.39
CA SER A 265 15.89 -17.93 1.29
C SER A 265 16.86 -17.85 0.11
N PRO A 266 16.93 -18.88 -0.76
CA PRO A 266 17.65 -18.78 -2.04
C PRO A 266 17.12 -17.64 -2.92
N MET A 267 17.99 -17.05 -3.75
CA MET A 267 17.62 -15.92 -4.62
C MET A 267 16.51 -16.22 -5.64
N SER A 268 16.29 -17.49 -5.98
CA SER A 268 15.19 -17.92 -6.85
C SER A 268 13.79 -17.76 -6.24
N LEU A 269 13.71 -17.63 -4.91
CA LEU A 269 12.45 -17.45 -4.18
C LEU A 269 12.13 -15.98 -3.88
N ILE A 270 13.08 -15.07 -4.10
CA ILE A 270 12.87 -13.64 -3.93
C ILE A 270 12.12 -13.10 -5.14
N ASP A 271 11.08 -12.30 -4.87
CA ASP A 271 10.19 -11.73 -5.87
C ASP A 271 10.76 -10.41 -6.42
N VAL A 272 11.35 -9.56 -5.54
CA VAL A 272 11.95 -8.27 -5.89
C VAL A 272 13.38 -8.18 -5.35
N LYS A 273 14.37 -8.10 -6.24
CA LYS A 273 15.76 -7.88 -5.83
C LYS A 273 16.14 -6.43 -6.07
N LEU A 274 16.92 -5.87 -5.17
CA LEU A 274 17.35 -4.47 -5.20
C LEU A 274 18.88 -4.46 -5.16
N GLY A 275 19.52 -3.55 -5.88
CA GLY A 275 20.95 -3.33 -5.76
C GLY A 275 21.43 -2.03 -6.39
N PHE A 276 22.54 -1.53 -5.91
CA PHE A 276 23.28 -0.40 -6.46
C PHE A 276 24.33 -0.90 -7.45
N GLY A 277 24.56 -0.14 -8.52
CA GLY A 277 25.61 -0.43 -9.49
C GLY A 277 25.96 0.78 -10.34
N ARG A 278 27.08 0.70 -11.07
CA ARG A 278 27.57 1.77 -11.96
C ARG A 278 27.71 1.23 -13.37
N GLY A 279 27.49 2.06 -14.38
CA GLY A 279 27.64 1.65 -15.79
C GLY A 279 26.99 0.29 -16.06
N ARG A 280 27.78 -0.72 -16.46
CA ARG A 280 27.33 -2.12 -16.51
C ARG A 280 27.30 -2.73 -15.12
N HIS A 281 26.13 -3.15 -14.67
CA HIS A 281 25.91 -3.61 -13.30
C HIS A 281 25.02 -4.85 -13.23
N LEU A 282 25.25 -5.72 -12.24
CA LEU A 282 24.33 -6.79 -11.79
C LEU A 282 23.77 -7.72 -12.90
N GLY A 283 24.50 -7.87 -14.02
CA GLY A 283 24.03 -8.63 -15.19
C GLY A 283 22.86 -7.95 -15.95
N CYS A 284 22.57 -6.69 -15.67
CA CYS A 284 21.59 -5.88 -16.38
C CYS A 284 22.04 -5.61 -17.82
N THR A 285 21.10 -5.70 -18.77
CA THR A 285 21.35 -5.37 -20.18
C THR A 285 21.44 -3.87 -20.43
N ARG A 286 20.94 -3.05 -19.50
CA ARG A 286 21.00 -1.59 -19.58
C ARG A 286 22.09 -1.07 -18.65
N SER A 287 22.99 -0.27 -19.22
CA SER A 287 24.04 0.41 -18.46
C SER A 287 23.54 1.76 -17.97
N PHE A 288 23.94 2.17 -16.77
CA PHE A 288 23.78 3.55 -16.31
C PHE A 288 24.70 4.50 -17.07
N ASP A 289 24.35 5.79 -17.10
CA ASP A 289 25.04 6.85 -17.84
C ASP A 289 26.00 7.68 -16.98
N GLY A 290 26.14 7.34 -15.70
CA GLY A 290 26.92 8.09 -14.73
C GLY A 290 26.07 9.21 -14.11
N SER A 291 26.71 10.11 -13.36
CA SER A 291 25.96 11.09 -12.57
C SER A 291 25.27 12.15 -13.41
N GLY A 292 24.01 12.44 -13.09
CA GLY A 292 23.28 13.64 -13.48
C GLY A 292 21.99 13.40 -14.28
N GLN A 293 21.74 12.20 -14.81
CA GLN A 293 20.57 11.92 -15.65
C GLN A 293 19.72 10.74 -15.15
N GLU A 294 20.21 9.51 -15.22
CA GLU A 294 19.41 8.31 -14.86
C GLU A 294 19.74 7.83 -13.45
N PHE A 295 18.88 8.11 -12.46
CA PHE A 295 19.18 7.71 -11.08
C PHE A 295 18.87 6.24 -10.76
N ALA A 296 17.96 5.61 -11.49
CA ALA A 296 17.54 4.23 -11.25
C ALA A 296 16.69 3.72 -12.41
N HIS A 297 16.49 2.40 -12.44
CA HIS A 297 15.41 1.80 -13.23
C HIS A 297 14.91 0.52 -12.58
N ALA A 298 13.66 0.19 -12.88
CA ALA A 298 13.03 -1.05 -12.47
C ALA A 298 12.51 -1.86 -13.65
N TRP A 299 12.55 -3.18 -13.48
CA TRP A 299 11.85 -4.11 -14.35
C TRP A 299 10.46 -4.42 -13.78
N PHE A 300 9.47 -4.42 -14.65
CA PHE A 300 8.12 -4.80 -14.27
C PHE A 300 8.09 -6.24 -13.73
N LEU A 301 7.53 -6.41 -12.53
CA LEU A 301 7.52 -7.70 -11.79
C LEU A 301 8.94 -8.29 -11.60
N GLY A 302 9.95 -7.42 -11.49
CA GLY A 302 11.35 -7.80 -11.46
C GLY A 302 12.17 -6.95 -10.51
N ASP A 303 13.44 -6.78 -10.88
CA ASP A 303 14.49 -6.23 -10.03
C ASP A 303 14.60 -4.70 -10.20
N ILE A 304 15.11 -4.03 -9.17
CA ILE A 304 15.34 -2.57 -9.14
C ILE A 304 16.84 -2.33 -9.03
N HIS A 305 17.35 -1.46 -9.90
CA HIS A 305 18.74 -1.04 -9.88
C HIS A 305 18.82 0.47 -9.64
N PHE A 306 19.74 0.89 -8.79
CA PHE A 306 20.02 2.28 -8.47
C PHE A 306 21.43 2.64 -8.96
N ASP A 307 21.60 3.81 -9.57
CA ASP A 307 22.90 4.25 -10.07
C ASP A 307 23.79 4.75 -8.92
N ASP A 308 24.82 3.99 -8.57
CA ASP A 308 25.74 4.33 -7.49
C ASP A 308 26.75 5.43 -7.86
N ASP A 309 26.66 6.00 -9.06
CA ASP A 309 27.31 7.26 -9.43
C ASP A 309 26.52 8.49 -8.93
N GLU A 310 25.22 8.36 -8.64
CA GLU A 310 24.40 9.45 -8.12
C GLU A 310 24.57 9.68 -6.63
N HIS A 311 24.47 10.93 -6.18
CA HIS A 311 24.57 11.28 -4.77
C HIS A 311 23.26 11.01 -4.01
N PHE A 312 23.07 9.76 -3.60
CA PHE A 312 21.93 9.33 -2.80
C PHE A 312 22.06 9.75 -1.34
N THR A 313 20.95 10.21 -0.77
CA THR A 313 20.90 10.68 0.62
C THR A 313 19.79 10.03 1.42
N ALA A 314 19.99 9.97 2.73
CA ALA A 314 19.01 9.50 3.69
C ALA A 314 17.81 10.47 3.78
N PRO A 315 16.63 10.02 4.26
CA PRO A 315 15.41 10.84 4.29
C PRO A 315 15.50 12.16 5.05
N SER A 316 16.48 12.32 5.95
CA SER A 316 16.69 13.52 6.77
C SER A 316 17.60 14.56 6.12
N SER A 317 18.09 14.33 4.90
CA SER A 317 18.96 15.28 4.19
C SER A 317 18.15 16.26 3.34
N ASP A 318 18.49 17.54 3.42
CA ASP A 318 17.86 18.62 2.62
C ASP A 318 18.51 18.80 1.24
N SER A 319 19.62 18.09 0.97
CA SER A 319 20.38 18.18 -0.28
C SER A 319 20.67 16.80 -0.86
N GLY A 320 20.66 16.67 -2.18
CA GLY A 320 20.93 15.41 -2.91
C GLY A 320 19.66 14.73 -3.42
N ILE A 321 19.83 13.51 -3.95
CA ILE A 321 18.70 12.68 -4.41
C ILE A 321 18.26 11.81 -3.24
N SER A 322 17.00 11.94 -2.82
CA SER A 322 16.44 11.15 -1.73
C SER A 322 16.28 9.71 -2.17
N LEU A 323 17.05 8.79 -1.57
CA LEU A 323 16.95 7.36 -1.88
C LEU A 323 15.54 6.83 -1.62
N LEU A 324 14.86 7.33 -0.58
CA LEU A 324 13.49 6.93 -0.26
C LEU A 324 12.54 7.28 -1.38
N LYS A 325 12.63 8.52 -1.90
CA LYS A 325 11.75 8.98 -2.98
C LYS A 325 11.93 8.14 -4.25
N VAL A 326 13.18 7.90 -4.63
CA VAL A 326 13.51 7.07 -5.78
C VAL A 326 13.05 5.63 -5.57
N ALA A 327 13.31 5.04 -4.39
CA ALA A 327 12.87 3.67 -4.09
C ALA A 327 11.34 3.52 -4.16
N VAL A 328 10.56 4.46 -3.64
CA VAL A 328 9.09 4.41 -3.73
C VAL A 328 8.63 4.46 -5.19
N HIS A 329 9.24 5.33 -6.01
CA HIS A 329 8.96 5.42 -7.45
C HIS A 329 9.24 4.09 -8.17
N GLU A 330 10.44 3.54 -8.00
CA GLU A 330 10.84 2.31 -8.68
C GLU A 330 10.02 1.09 -8.24
N ILE A 331 9.64 1.01 -6.96
CA ILE A 331 8.73 -0.04 -6.48
C ILE A 331 7.37 0.09 -7.19
N GLY A 332 6.88 1.31 -7.44
CA GLY A 332 5.67 1.53 -8.23
C GLY A 332 5.75 0.88 -9.62
N HIS A 333 6.89 0.98 -10.30
CA HIS A 333 7.12 0.29 -11.58
C HIS A 333 7.15 -1.23 -11.45
N VAL A 334 7.82 -1.77 -10.42
CA VAL A 334 7.81 -3.21 -10.13
C VAL A 334 6.39 -3.71 -9.94
N LEU A 335 5.54 -2.93 -9.27
CA LEU A 335 4.13 -3.24 -9.02
C LEU A 335 3.22 -3.01 -10.23
N GLY A 336 3.71 -2.37 -11.30
CA GLY A 336 3.01 -2.24 -12.57
C GLY A 336 2.54 -0.85 -12.94
N LEU A 337 2.81 0.15 -12.12
CA LEU A 337 2.52 1.53 -12.47
C LEU A 337 3.43 2.01 -13.61
N SER A 338 2.84 2.78 -14.50
CA SER A 338 3.57 3.59 -15.48
C SER A 338 3.83 4.98 -14.89
N HIS A 339 4.66 5.76 -15.58
CA HIS A 339 4.84 7.17 -15.24
C HIS A 339 3.52 7.95 -15.25
N ILE A 340 3.36 8.86 -14.29
CA ILE A 340 2.21 9.74 -14.15
C ILE A 340 2.71 11.18 -14.18
N TYR A 341 2.41 11.89 -15.26
CA TYR A 341 2.80 13.27 -15.48
C TYR A 341 1.92 14.26 -14.70
N GLN A 342 2.01 14.22 -13.37
CA GLN A 342 1.29 15.10 -12.46
C GLN A 342 2.21 15.60 -11.36
N THR A 343 2.20 16.91 -11.12
CA THR A 343 2.95 17.48 -9.99
C THR A 343 2.42 16.93 -8.68
N GLY A 344 3.30 16.34 -7.87
CA GLY A 344 2.95 15.70 -6.59
C GLY A 344 2.92 14.17 -6.64
N SER A 345 2.68 13.58 -7.81
CA SER A 345 2.72 12.12 -7.98
C SER A 345 4.14 11.60 -7.76
N ILE A 346 4.26 10.50 -7.02
CA ILE A 346 5.55 9.81 -6.85
C ILE A 346 6.01 9.17 -8.16
N MET A 347 5.07 8.80 -9.04
CA MET A 347 5.34 8.19 -10.35
C MET A 347 5.71 9.23 -11.43
N GLN A 348 5.96 10.49 -11.06
CA GLN A 348 6.51 11.49 -11.97
C GLN A 348 7.96 11.11 -12.35
N PRO A 349 8.30 10.97 -13.65
CA PRO A 349 9.63 10.52 -14.09
C PRO A 349 10.77 11.44 -13.69
N ASN A 350 10.55 12.75 -13.79
CA ASN A 350 11.57 13.74 -13.45
C ASN A 350 11.63 13.92 -11.94
N TYR A 351 12.84 13.89 -11.38
CA TYR A 351 13.07 14.14 -9.97
C TYR A 351 12.70 15.58 -9.62
N ILE A 352 11.77 15.73 -8.68
CA ILE A 352 11.39 17.01 -8.10
C ILE A 352 11.74 16.94 -6.61
N PRO A 353 12.68 17.76 -6.11
CA PRO A 353 12.94 17.86 -4.68
C PRO A 353 11.64 18.17 -3.92
N GLN A 354 11.35 17.41 -2.87
CA GLN A 354 10.20 17.62 -1.99
C GLN A 354 10.68 17.69 -0.55
N GLU A 355 9.90 18.37 0.28
CA GLU A 355 10.15 18.48 1.72
C GLU A 355 10.21 17.10 2.40
N ALA A 356 10.92 17.03 3.52
CA ALA A 356 10.97 15.84 4.35
C ALA A 356 9.53 15.40 4.73
N GLY A 357 9.22 14.12 4.53
CA GLY A 357 7.90 13.55 4.84
C GLY A 357 6.89 13.57 3.69
N PHE A 358 7.34 13.41 2.44
CA PHE A 358 6.44 13.25 1.30
C PHE A 358 5.48 12.07 1.46
N GLU A 359 4.34 12.19 0.81
CA GLU A 359 3.16 11.35 0.95
C GLU A 359 2.77 10.80 -0.43
N LEU A 360 2.30 9.54 -0.53
CA LEU A 360 1.73 9.03 -1.79
C LEU A 360 0.50 9.85 -2.19
N ASP A 361 0.51 10.43 -3.39
CA ASP A 361 -0.58 11.26 -3.88
C ASP A 361 -1.86 10.44 -4.11
N TRP A 362 -3.01 11.12 -4.14
CA TRP A 362 -4.29 10.49 -4.42
C TRP A 362 -4.27 9.74 -5.77
N THR A 363 -3.65 10.28 -6.81
CA THR A 363 -3.58 9.63 -8.12
C THR A 363 -2.76 8.33 -8.06
N ASP A 364 -1.63 8.32 -7.33
CA ASP A 364 -0.80 7.12 -7.14
C ASP A 364 -1.59 6.02 -6.41
N ARG A 365 -2.27 6.39 -5.32
CA ARG A 365 -3.14 5.50 -4.53
C ARG A 365 -4.23 4.88 -5.39
N LYS A 366 -4.91 5.67 -6.24
CA LYS A 366 -5.98 5.14 -7.09
C LYS A 366 -5.45 4.27 -8.21
N ALA A 367 -4.33 4.65 -8.84
CA ALA A 367 -3.71 3.86 -9.89
C ALA A 367 -3.31 2.47 -9.38
N ILE A 368 -2.72 2.39 -8.19
CA ILE A 368 -2.31 1.10 -7.62
C ILE A 368 -3.49 0.24 -7.16
N GLN A 369 -4.54 0.87 -6.63
CA GLN A 369 -5.79 0.20 -6.26
C GLN A 369 -6.56 -0.33 -7.46
N MET A 370 -6.43 0.29 -8.64
CA MET A 370 -6.98 -0.27 -9.88
C MET A 370 -6.28 -1.59 -10.28
N LEU A 371 -5.01 -1.78 -9.91
CA LEU A 371 -4.26 -3.00 -10.20
C LEU A 371 -4.52 -4.11 -9.18
N TYR A 372 -4.50 -3.78 -7.88
CA TYR A 372 -4.52 -4.78 -6.80
C TYR A 372 -5.82 -4.83 -6.01
N GLY A 373 -6.74 -3.88 -6.21
CA GLY A 373 -7.95 -3.72 -5.43
C GLY A 373 -7.75 -2.92 -4.14
N THR A 374 -8.76 -2.93 -3.28
CA THR A 374 -8.75 -2.23 -1.98
C THR A 374 -8.56 -3.21 -0.83
N CYS A 375 -8.16 -2.68 0.33
CA CYS A 375 -7.98 -3.46 1.54
C CYS A 375 -9.33 -3.76 2.19
N GLU A 376 -9.54 -5.03 2.53
CA GLU A 376 -10.78 -5.52 3.13
C GLU A 376 -10.47 -6.32 4.40
N GLY A 377 -11.36 -6.22 5.39
CA GLY A 377 -11.31 -7.01 6.60
C GLY A 377 -12.32 -6.51 7.64
N SER A 378 -12.54 -7.33 8.66
CA SER A 378 -13.30 -6.94 9.85
C SER A 378 -12.44 -6.11 10.81
N PHE A 379 -13.09 -5.51 11.79
CA PHE A 379 -12.47 -4.74 12.86
C PHE A 379 -13.10 -5.15 14.19
N ASP A 380 -12.28 -5.25 15.22
CA ASP A 380 -12.72 -5.66 16.55
C ASP A 380 -13.38 -4.48 17.29
N ALA A 381 -12.89 -3.27 17.04
CA ALA A 381 -13.52 -2.04 17.51
C ALA A 381 -13.32 -0.92 16.50
N VAL A 382 -14.31 -0.03 16.41
CA VAL A 382 -14.25 1.20 15.61
C VAL A 382 -14.83 2.31 16.46
N PHE A 383 -14.20 3.49 16.49
CA PHE A 383 -14.74 4.63 17.24
C PHE A 383 -14.16 5.95 16.79
N ASP A 384 -14.92 7.02 16.95
CA ASP A 384 -14.39 8.38 16.82
C ASP A 384 -13.76 8.78 18.15
N TRP A 385 -12.46 9.06 18.15
CA TRP A 385 -11.79 9.65 19.30
C TRP A 385 -11.94 11.16 19.25
N ILE A 386 -12.43 11.77 20.32
CA ILE A 386 -12.71 13.20 20.39
C ILE A 386 -11.68 13.87 21.29
N TRP A 387 -11.10 14.98 20.84
CA TRP A 387 -10.25 15.82 21.67
C TRP A 387 -10.62 17.29 21.51
N LYS A 388 -10.19 18.08 22.50
CA LYS A 388 -10.37 19.52 22.55
C LYS A 388 -9.07 20.19 22.11
N GLU A 389 -9.17 21.15 21.20
CA GLU A 389 -8.03 21.93 20.71
C GLU A 389 -8.40 23.42 20.73
N ARG A 390 -7.44 24.30 21.04
CA ARG A 390 -7.65 25.74 20.88
C ARG A 390 -7.31 26.14 19.45
N ASN A 391 -8.24 26.80 18.77
CA ASN A 391 -7.95 27.39 17.46
C ASN A 391 -7.06 28.64 17.60
N GLN A 392 -6.71 29.25 16.48
CA GLN A 392 -5.89 30.49 16.43
C GLN A 392 -6.48 31.68 17.20
N TYR A 393 -7.79 31.66 17.52
CA TYR A 393 -8.49 32.68 18.29
C TYR A 393 -8.58 32.33 19.79
N GLY A 394 -8.01 31.20 20.21
CA GLY A 394 -8.09 30.69 21.58
C GLY A 394 -9.41 29.99 21.93
N GLU A 395 -10.34 29.87 20.97
CA GLU A 395 -11.62 29.20 21.16
C GLU A 395 -11.43 27.67 21.21
N LEU A 396 -12.18 27.02 22.09
CA LEU A 396 -12.15 25.57 22.22
C LEU A 396 -12.94 24.92 21.07
N VAL A 397 -12.25 24.19 20.20
CA VAL A 397 -12.82 23.44 19.09
C VAL A 397 -12.69 21.95 19.37
N LEU A 398 -13.78 21.22 19.13
CA LEU A 398 -13.79 19.77 19.20
C LEU A 398 -13.34 19.18 17.88
N ARG A 399 -12.39 18.27 17.93
CA ARG A 399 -11.91 17.51 16.77
C ARG A 399 -12.06 16.03 17.02
N TYR A 400 -12.18 15.28 15.94
CA TYR A 400 -12.29 13.84 15.99
C TYR A 400 -11.73 13.18 14.74
N ASN A 401 -11.15 12.00 14.93
CA ASN A 401 -10.69 11.08 13.90
C ASN A 401 -11.17 9.67 14.28
N THR A 402 -11.36 8.82 13.28
CA THR A 402 -11.90 7.48 13.50
C THR A 402 -10.75 6.50 13.69
N TYR A 403 -10.77 5.75 14.77
CA TYR A 403 -9.84 4.67 15.04
C TYR A 403 -10.47 3.34 14.64
N PHE A 404 -9.68 2.50 13.99
CA PHE A 404 -10.02 1.13 13.61
C PHE A 404 -9.06 0.19 14.30
N PHE A 405 -9.56 -0.76 15.09
CA PHE A 405 -8.76 -1.74 15.80
C PHE A 405 -8.91 -3.12 15.15
N ARG A 406 -7.80 -3.85 15.02
CA ARG A 406 -7.76 -5.24 14.55
C ARG A 406 -6.59 -5.97 15.20
N ASN A 407 -6.88 -7.04 15.93
CA ASN A 407 -5.95 -7.80 16.73
C ASN A 407 -5.14 -6.88 17.67
N ALA A 408 -3.82 -6.85 17.50
CA ALA A 408 -2.91 -6.02 18.26
C ALA A 408 -2.63 -4.64 17.66
N TRP A 409 -3.34 -4.27 16.58
CA TRP A 409 -3.02 -3.11 15.75
C TRP A 409 -4.20 -2.15 15.65
N TYR A 410 -3.91 -0.89 15.40
CA TYR A 410 -4.90 0.12 15.06
C TYR A 410 -4.45 1.04 13.92
N TRP A 411 -5.43 1.65 13.27
CA TRP A 411 -5.28 2.72 12.28
C TRP A 411 -6.06 3.94 12.74
N LEU A 412 -5.48 5.11 12.58
CA LEU A 412 -6.11 6.41 12.71
C LEU A 412 -6.54 6.87 11.31
N TYR A 413 -7.84 6.93 11.07
CA TYR A 413 -8.43 7.46 9.86
C TYR A 413 -8.69 8.96 10.01
N GLU A 414 -7.97 9.75 9.21
CA GLU A 414 -8.09 11.20 9.15
C GLU A 414 -9.35 11.57 8.35
N ASN A 415 -10.47 11.73 9.05
CA ASN A 415 -11.79 11.95 8.45
C ASN A 415 -11.83 13.13 7.46
N ARG A 416 -11.04 14.18 7.71
CA ARG A 416 -10.98 15.36 6.82
C ARG A 416 -10.24 15.09 5.51
N LYS A 417 -9.28 14.16 5.52
CA LYS A 417 -8.45 13.80 4.36
C LYS A 417 -8.96 12.55 3.64
N ASN A 418 -9.95 11.85 4.19
CA ASN A 418 -10.47 10.57 3.68
C ASN A 418 -9.36 9.54 3.41
N ARG A 419 -8.43 9.41 4.37
CA ARG A 419 -7.36 8.42 4.32
C ARG A 419 -6.88 8.07 5.73
N THR A 420 -6.21 6.93 5.84
CA THR A 420 -5.41 6.58 7.00
C THR A 420 -4.20 7.53 7.14
N ARG A 421 -3.77 7.72 8.39
CA ARG A 421 -2.51 8.40 8.72
C ARG A 421 -1.34 7.57 8.18
N TYR A 422 -0.35 8.23 7.60
CA TYR A 422 0.89 7.56 7.17
C TYR A 422 1.64 6.97 8.35
N GLY A 423 2.23 5.80 8.17
CA GLY A 423 2.90 5.09 9.25
C GLY A 423 1.95 4.29 10.16
N ASP A 424 0.70 4.11 9.76
CA ASP A 424 -0.18 3.07 10.32
C ASP A 424 0.01 1.74 9.57
N PRO A 425 -0.35 0.58 10.14
CA PRO A 425 -0.85 0.37 11.48
C PRO A 425 0.20 0.63 12.57
N VAL A 426 -0.29 0.91 13.78
CA VAL A 426 0.48 1.02 15.02
C VAL A 426 -0.02 0.01 16.05
N THR A 427 0.85 -0.53 16.90
CA THR A 427 0.44 -1.47 17.96
C THR A 427 -0.40 -0.76 19.01
N VAL A 428 -1.49 -1.37 19.48
CA VAL A 428 -2.36 -0.81 20.52
C VAL A 428 -1.55 -0.43 21.77
N SER A 429 -0.60 -1.26 22.19
CA SER A 429 0.25 -1.01 23.36
C SER A 429 1.12 0.25 23.26
N LEU A 430 1.44 0.72 22.04
CA LEU A 430 2.23 1.93 21.83
C LEU A 430 1.36 3.20 21.89
N GLY A 431 0.10 3.10 21.49
CA GLY A 431 -0.81 4.25 21.39
C GLY A 431 -1.84 4.38 22.51
N TRP A 432 -2.07 3.31 23.29
CA TRP A 432 -3.15 3.23 24.27
C TRP A 432 -2.64 2.60 25.56
N HIS A 433 -1.95 3.40 26.38
CA HIS A 433 -1.25 2.91 27.57
C HIS A 433 -2.23 2.31 28.59
N GLY A 434 -1.88 1.14 29.14
CA GLY A 434 -2.69 0.45 30.14
C GLY A 434 -3.94 -0.27 29.61
N ILE A 435 -4.24 -0.15 28.31
CA ILE A 435 -5.28 -0.94 27.62
C ILE A 435 -4.67 -2.28 27.16
N PRO A 436 -5.44 -3.38 27.15
CA PRO A 436 -4.94 -4.66 26.64
C PRO A 436 -4.38 -4.55 25.23
N ALA A 437 -3.24 -5.21 25.00
CA ALA A 437 -2.50 -5.10 23.74
C ALA A 437 -3.25 -5.62 22.50
N GLU A 438 -4.28 -6.47 22.68
CA GLU A 438 -5.09 -7.01 21.60
C GLU A 438 -6.46 -7.51 22.08
N GLY A 439 -7.39 -7.72 21.14
CA GLY A 439 -8.69 -8.34 21.38
C GLY A 439 -9.65 -7.42 22.15
N ILE A 440 -9.74 -6.16 21.73
CA ILE A 440 -10.68 -5.19 22.28
C ILE A 440 -12.06 -5.45 21.68
N ASP A 441 -13.04 -5.77 22.53
CA ASP A 441 -14.40 -6.10 22.08
C ASP A 441 -15.24 -4.84 21.78
N ALA A 442 -15.02 -3.74 22.51
CA ALA A 442 -15.78 -2.51 22.30
C ALA A 442 -15.06 -1.27 22.85
N PHE A 443 -15.45 -0.12 22.29
CA PHE A 443 -15.18 1.20 22.85
C PHE A 443 -16.49 1.96 23.04
N VAL A 444 -16.66 2.61 24.19
CA VAL A 444 -17.83 3.43 24.48
C VAL A 444 -17.39 4.77 25.05
N HIS A 445 -17.83 5.86 24.42
CA HIS A 445 -17.72 7.22 24.96
C HIS A 445 -19.09 7.70 25.42
N VAL A 446 -19.30 7.70 26.73
CA VAL A 446 -20.47 8.32 27.36
C VAL A 446 -20.20 9.82 27.43
N TRP A 447 -20.89 10.57 26.57
CA TRP A 447 -20.75 12.02 26.54
C TRP A 447 -22.11 12.70 26.65
N THR A 448 -22.36 13.22 27.84
CA THR A 448 -23.55 13.98 28.22
C THR A 448 -23.15 15.32 28.82
N TRP A 449 -24.12 16.14 29.20
CA TRP A 449 -23.85 17.42 29.88
C TRP A 449 -23.20 17.25 31.26
N THR A 450 -23.35 16.08 31.89
CA THR A 450 -22.89 15.81 33.26
C THR A 450 -21.79 14.75 33.33
N GLU A 451 -21.49 14.08 32.23
CA GLU A 451 -20.56 12.95 32.20
C GLU A 451 -19.76 12.94 30.90
N ASP A 452 -18.46 12.74 31.04
CA ASP A 452 -17.49 12.55 29.96
C ASP A 452 -16.60 11.36 30.37
N ALA A 453 -16.97 10.16 29.90
CA ALA A 453 -16.32 8.92 30.32
C ALA A 453 -16.09 7.99 29.12
N THR A 454 -14.86 7.51 28.97
CA THR A 454 -14.44 6.59 27.92
C THR A 454 -14.11 5.22 28.50
N TYR A 455 -14.65 4.17 27.87
CA TYR A 455 -14.51 2.79 28.33
C TYR A 455 -14.05 1.87 27.20
N PHE A 456 -13.07 1.02 27.50
CA PHE A 456 -12.66 -0.10 26.67
C PHE A 456 -13.13 -1.41 27.29
N PHE A 457 -13.60 -2.35 26.47
CA PHE A 457 -14.09 -3.66 26.93
C PHE A 457 -13.26 -4.78 26.33
N LYS A 458 -12.96 -5.80 27.15
CA LYS A 458 -12.33 -7.03 26.70
C LYS A 458 -12.68 -8.19 27.64
N GLY A 459 -13.19 -9.27 27.07
CA GLY A 459 -13.52 -10.47 27.83
C GLY A 459 -14.59 -10.16 28.88
N THR A 460 -14.28 -10.42 30.15
CA THR A 460 -15.17 -10.13 31.29
C THR A 460 -14.88 -8.78 31.95
N GLN A 461 -13.92 -8.02 31.43
CA GLN A 461 -13.38 -6.83 32.05
C GLN A 461 -13.60 -5.59 31.19
N TYR A 462 -13.54 -4.43 31.84
CA TYR A 462 -13.51 -3.14 31.18
C TYR A 462 -12.51 -2.20 31.88
N TRP A 463 -11.99 -1.24 31.11
CA TRP A 463 -11.07 -0.20 31.52
C TRP A 463 -11.74 1.15 31.32
N ARG A 464 -11.50 2.09 32.23
CA ARG A 464 -11.79 3.52 32.00
C ARG A 464 -10.51 4.17 31.50
N TYR A 465 -10.59 4.98 30.45
CA TYR A 465 -9.42 5.66 29.89
C TYR A 465 -9.37 7.12 30.32
N ASP A 466 -8.19 7.58 30.68
CA ASP A 466 -7.90 8.97 30.98
C ASP A 466 -7.40 9.65 29.70
N SER A 467 -8.30 10.34 29.01
CA SER A 467 -7.98 11.08 27.79
C SER A 467 -7.01 12.25 28.03
N GLU A 468 -6.90 12.76 29.26
CA GLU A 468 -6.00 13.89 29.58
C GLU A 468 -4.57 13.41 29.82
N ASN A 469 -4.40 12.25 30.46
CA ASN A 469 -3.10 11.66 30.77
C ASN A 469 -2.67 10.53 29.81
N ASP A 470 -3.48 10.25 28.78
CA ASP A 470 -3.24 9.24 27.75
C ASP A 470 -2.89 7.84 28.30
N GLN A 471 -3.68 7.39 29.28
CA GLN A 471 -3.52 6.07 29.90
C GLN A 471 -4.83 5.55 30.50
N ALA A 472 -4.95 4.23 30.65
CA ALA A 472 -6.01 3.64 31.45
C ALA A 472 -5.86 4.05 32.92
N TYR A 473 -6.98 4.38 33.58
CA TYR A 473 -6.98 4.60 35.02
C TYR A 473 -6.49 3.33 35.73
N ILE A 474 -5.63 3.46 36.75
CA ILE A 474 -5.41 2.39 37.73
C ILE A 474 -6.51 2.48 38.80
N LYS A 475 -6.81 3.71 39.23
CA LYS A 475 -7.87 4.06 40.16
C LYS A 475 -8.45 5.41 39.77
N ASP A 476 -9.77 5.53 39.69
CA ASP A 476 -10.42 6.82 39.39
C ASP A 476 -10.63 7.70 40.63
N ALA A 477 -11.15 8.91 40.41
CA ALA A 477 -11.45 9.88 41.47
C ALA A 477 -12.53 9.38 42.46
N GLN A 478 -13.36 8.41 42.07
CA GLN A 478 -14.37 7.78 42.92
C GLN A 478 -13.79 6.59 43.71
N GLY A 479 -12.55 6.20 43.42
CA GLY A 479 -11.83 5.15 44.09
C GLY A 479 -12.02 3.75 43.49
N ASN A 480 -12.67 3.64 42.33
CA ASN A 480 -12.82 2.39 41.61
C ASN A 480 -11.49 1.99 40.99
N GLN A 481 -11.09 0.73 41.15
CA GLN A 481 -9.88 0.18 40.54
C GLN A 481 -10.18 -0.44 39.18
N TYR A 482 -9.23 -0.37 38.24
CA TYR A 482 -9.35 -0.94 36.91
C TYR A 482 -8.17 -1.88 36.57
N PRO A 483 -8.37 -2.91 35.72
CA PRO A 483 -9.63 -3.28 35.10
C PRO A 483 -10.69 -3.75 36.10
N ARG A 484 -11.96 -3.50 35.77
CA ARG A 484 -13.11 -3.89 36.59
C ARG A 484 -13.97 -4.90 35.85
N LEU A 485 -14.68 -5.77 36.57
CA LEU A 485 -15.59 -6.71 35.92
C LEU A 485 -16.80 -5.98 35.32
N ILE A 486 -17.20 -6.36 34.10
CA ILE A 486 -18.37 -5.78 33.44
C ILE A 486 -19.62 -5.92 34.32
N SER A 487 -19.78 -7.05 35.01
CA SER A 487 -20.90 -7.30 35.92
C SER A 487 -20.96 -6.34 37.12
N GLU A 488 -19.84 -5.74 37.51
CA GLU A 488 -19.80 -4.77 38.60
C GLU A 488 -20.14 -3.35 38.12
N GLY A 489 -19.60 -2.96 36.96
CA GLY A 489 -19.81 -1.63 36.39
C GLY A 489 -21.12 -1.47 35.64
N PHE A 490 -21.57 -2.55 34.99
CA PHE A 490 -22.77 -2.61 34.15
C PHE A 490 -23.61 -3.84 34.54
N PRO A 491 -24.35 -3.77 35.66
CA PRO A 491 -25.08 -4.92 36.18
C PRO A 491 -26.04 -5.51 35.15
N LYS A 492 -26.11 -6.86 35.10
CA LYS A 492 -26.92 -7.68 34.17
C LYS A 492 -26.49 -7.66 32.70
N ILE A 493 -25.41 -6.97 32.33
CA ILE A 493 -24.82 -7.12 30.99
C ILE A 493 -24.06 -8.44 30.92
N PRO A 494 -24.31 -9.29 29.91
CA PRO A 494 -23.56 -10.54 29.74
C PRO A 494 -22.11 -10.24 29.32
N SER A 495 -21.20 -11.13 29.67
CA SER A 495 -19.79 -11.05 29.26
C SER A 495 -19.27 -12.41 28.79
N PRO A 496 -18.42 -12.48 27.75
CA PRO A 496 -17.96 -11.36 26.93
C PRO A 496 -19.04 -10.82 26.00
N ILE A 497 -18.98 -9.52 25.70
CA ILE A 497 -19.84 -8.86 24.69
C ILE A 497 -19.20 -8.99 23.30
N ASN A 498 -19.96 -8.76 22.22
CA ASN A 498 -19.38 -8.64 20.88
C ASN A 498 -18.98 -7.20 20.55
N THR A 499 -19.80 -6.23 20.92
CA THR A 499 -19.53 -4.79 20.75
C THR A 499 -20.50 -3.98 21.61
N ALA A 500 -20.26 -2.68 21.74
CA ALA A 500 -21.19 -1.74 22.35
C ALA A 500 -21.03 -0.33 21.76
N PHE A 501 -22.08 0.49 21.84
CA PHE A 501 -21.99 1.93 21.55
C PHE A 501 -22.94 2.73 22.43
N PHE A 502 -22.64 4.02 22.63
CA PHE A 502 -23.52 4.96 23.32
C PHE A 502 -24.40 5.72 22.31
N ASP A 503 -25.72 5.69 22.50
CA ASP A 503 -26.67 6.48 21.71
C ASP A 503 -27.00 7.79 22.43
N ARG A 504 -26.57 8.91 21.85
CA ARG A 504 -26.82 10.25 22.43
C ARG A 504 -28.29 10.65 22.42
N ARG A 505 -29.14 10.00 21.61
CA ARG A 505 -30.56 10.35 21.45
C ARG A 505 -31.39 9.94 22.66
N ASP A 506 -31.10 8.78 23.24
CA ASP A 506 -31.79 8.25 24.43
C ASP A 506 -30.87 7.99 25.63
N GLN A 507 -29.58 8.29 25.50
CA GLN A 507 -28.57 8.19 26.56
C GLN A 507 -28.38 6.77 27.10
N PHE A 508 -28.57 5.77 26.24
CA PHE A 508 -28.32 4.37 26.56
C PHE A 508 -27.02 3.88 25.94
N ILE A 509 -26.35 2.96 26.64
CA ILE A 509 -25.33 2.12 26.02
C ILE A 509 -26.03 0.87 25.49
N TYR A 510 -25.89 0.58 24.20
CA TYR A 510 -26.38 -0.63 23.58
C TYR A 510 -25.27 -1.68 23.52
N PHE A 511 -25.37 -2.72 24.36
CA PHE A 511 -24.44 -3.85 24.37
C PHE A 511 -24.97 -4.99 23.50
N PHE A 512 -24.13 -5.51 22.60
CA PHE A 512 -24.48 -6.59 21.69
C PHE A 512 -23.87 -7.90 22.17
N LYS A 513 -24.68 -8.95 22.20
CA LYS A 513 -24.25 -10.32 22.48
C LYS A 513 -25.04 -11.31 21.63
N ASP A 514 -24.33 -12.00 20.75
CA ASP A 514 -24.84 -12.96 19.80
C ASP A 514 -25.97 -12.35 18.96
N ALA A 515 -27.21 -12.83 19.09
CA ALA A 515 -28.39 -12.29 18.41
C ALA A 515 -29.16 -11.24 19.23
N HIS A 516 -28.67 -10.86 20.41
CA HIS A 516 -29.37 -10.01 21.37
C HIS A 516 -28.67 -8.66 21.57
N VAL A 517 -29.47 -7.66 21.93
CA VAL A 517 -29.01 -6.35 22.37
C VAL A 517 -29.59 -6.03 23.74
N TYR A 518 -28.80 -5.37 24.59
CA TYR A 518 -29.15 -4.89 25.91
C TYR A 518 -29.00 -3.37 25.91
N ALA A 519 -30.05 -2.62 26.22
CA ALA A 519 -29.94 -1.18 26.44
C ALA A 519 -29.71 -0.91 27.93
N PHE A 520 -28.59 -0.27 28.24
CA PHE A 520 -28.20 0.08 29.60
C PHE A 520 -28.44 1.57 29.85
N ASP A 521 -29.29 1.87 30.83
CA ASP A 521 -29.56 3.24 31.28
C ASP A 521 -28.41 3.69 32.18
N VAL A 522 -27.53 4.54 31.63
CA VAL A 522 -26.33 5.04 32.31
C VAL A 522 -26.72 5.78 33.59
N LYS A 523 -27.77 6.61 33.55
CA LYS A 523 -28.20 7.43 34.68
C LYS A 523 -28.77 6.57 35.81
N ARG A 524 -29.52 5.53 35.48
CA ARG A 524 -30.12 4.61 36.48
C ARG A 524 -29.19 3.46 36.88
N ASN A 525 -28.07 3.29 36.18
CA ASN A 525 -27.11 2.20 36.36
C ASN A 525 -27.78 0.81 36.29
N MET A 526 -28.66 0.60 35.31
CA MET A 526 -29.35 -0.69 35.11
C MET A 526 -29.81 -0.90 33.67
N VAL A 527 -29.98 -2.17 33.29
CA VAL A 527 -30.61 -2.53 32.00
C VAL A 527 -32.06 -2.01 31.97
N ALA A 528 -32.41 -1.33 30.87
CA ALA A 528 -33.73 -0.78 30.64
C ALA A 528 -34.80 -1.89 30.60
N ASN A 529 -36.02 -1.53 30.98
CA ASN A 529 -37.15 -2.46 30.93
C ASN A 529 -37.34 -3.03 29.52
N HIS A 530 -37.73 -4.31 29.44
CA HIS A 530 -37.94 -5.07 28.20
C HIS A 530 -36.68 -5.40 27.40
N TYR A 531 -35.49 -5.30 27.98
CA TYR A 531 -34.25 -5.85 27.42
C TYR A 531 -33.79 -7.11 28.19
N PRO A 532 -33.11 -8.07 27.54
CA PRO A 532 -32.64 -8.03 26.15
C PRO A 532 -33.74 -8.18 25.10
N LYS A 533 -33.47 -7.69 23.89
CA LYS A 533 -34.28 -7.89 22.69
C LYS A 533 -33.43 -8.50 21.58
N ARG A 534 -34.04 -9.11 20.58
CA ARG A 534 -33.29 -9.55 19.39
C ARG A 534 -32.84 -8.32 18.60
N ILE A 535 -31.68 -8.40 17.96
CA ILE A 535 -31.14 -7.28 17.17
C ILE A 535 -32.13 -6.84 16.09
N ILE A 536 -32.80 -7.78 15.42
CA ILE A 536 -33.79 -7.47 14.38
C ILE A 536 -35.01 -6.69 14.87
N ASP A 537 -35.38 -6.82 16.15
CA ASP A 537 -36.52 -6.11 16.73
C ASP A 537 -36.16 -4.67 17.11
N VAL A 538 -34.88 -4.39 17.36
CA VAL A 538 -34.37 -3.05 17.73
C VAL A 538 -33.81 -2.31 16.53
N PHE A 539 -33.17 -3.03 15.60
CA PHE A 539 -32.53 -2.52 14.39
C PHE A 539 -33.09 -3.21 13.13
N PRO A 540 -34.35 -2.97 12.76
CA PRO A 540 -34.98 -3.66 11.64
C PRO A 540 -34.33 -3.25 10.30
N ALA A 541 -34.17 -4.19 9.36
CA ALA A 541 -33.69 -3.82 8.03
C ALA A 541 -34.74 -3.03 7.23
N VAL A 542 -34.33 -1.95 6.58
CA VAL A 542 -35.19 -1.16 5.68
C VAL A 542 -35.54 -1.97 4.43
N VAL A 543 -34.61 -2.80 3.96
CA VAL A 543 -34.78 -3.72 2.83
C VAL A 543 -34.84 -5.16 3.34
N ARG A 544 -35.81 -5.95 2.87
CA ARG A 544 -35.96 -7.36 3.25
C ARG A 544 -34.65 -8.14 2.99
N ASN A 545 -34.34 -9.08 3.87
CA ASN A 545 -33.16 -9.96 3.80
C ASN A 545 -31.79 -9.23 3.84
N ASN A 546 -31.74 -7.99 4.30
CA ASN A 546 -30.50 -7.21 4.42
C ASN A 546 -30.15 -6.89 5.89
N HIS A 547 -30.25 -7.89 6.76
CA HIS A 547 -30.01 -7.73 8.20
C HIS A 547 -28.81 -8.60 8.63
N PRO A 548 -27.92 -8.14 9.54
CA PRO A 548 -26.76 -8.93 9.99
C PRO A 548 -27.13 -10.08 10.95
N PHE A 549 -28.33 -10.07 11.52
CA PHE A 549 -28.97 -11.04 12.45
C PHE A 549 -28.31 -11.21 13.82
N GLY A 550 -26.98 -11.16 13.92
CA GLY A 550 -26.24 -11.32 15.18
C GLY A 550 -24.74 -11.28 14.95
N ASN A 551 -23.96 -11.42 16.02
CA ASN A 551 -22.49 -11.36 16.02
C ASN A 551 -21.99 -10.11 15.28
N ILE A 552 -22.36 -8.94 15.78
CA ILE A 552 -21.90 -7.66 15.27
C ILE A 552 -20.48 -7.47 15.75
N ASP A 553 -19.53 -7.27 14.84
CA ASP A 553 -18.10 -7.20 15.16
C ASP A 553 -17.76 -5.87 15.84
N ALA A 554 -18.29 -4.77 15.32
CA ALA A 554 -18.10 -3.44 15.90
C ALA A 554 -19.35 -2.58 15.69
N ALA A 555 -19.58 -1.62 16.57
CA ALA A 555 -20.66 -0.65 16.45
C ALA A 555 -20.22 0.66 17.07
N TYR A 556 -20.51 1.79 16.42
CA TYR A 556 -20.21 3.10 16.99
C TYR A 556 -21.10 4.21 16.45
N TYR A 557 -21.14 5.31 17.19
CA TYR A 557 -21.70 6.57 16.73
C TYR A 557 -20.59 7.42 16.10
N ALA A 558 -20.73 7.74 14.81
CA ALA A 558 -19.79 8.58 14.09
C ALA A 558 -20.21 10.05 14.17
N TYR A 559 -19.36 10.89 14.74
CA TYR A 559 -19.55 12.34 14.79
C TYR A 559 -19.40 12.96 13.41
N THR A 560 -18.49 12.43 12.58
CA THR A 560 -18.30 12.85 11.17
C THR A 560 -19.60 12.75 10.36
N HIS A 561 -20.40 11.71 10.61
CA HIS A 561 -21.60 11.41 9.83
C HIS A 561 -22.91 11.69 10.59
N ASN A 562 -22.84 12.07 11.87
CA ASN A 562 -23.98 12.19 12.78
C ASN A 562 -24.91 10.97 12.70
N SER A 563 -24.32 9.76 12.68
CA SER A 563 -25.03 8.51 12.39
C SER A 563 -24.37 7.34 13.12
N ILE A 564 -25.14 6.29 13.40
CA ILE A 564 -24.63 5.05 13.99
C ILE A 564 -24.31 4.07 12.85
N PHE A 565 -23.22 3.31 13.00
CA PHE A 565 -22.83 2.26 12.08
C PHE A 565 -22.66 0.93 12.81
N LEU A 566 -23.17 -0.15 12.21
CA LEU A 566 -22.94 -1.53 12.65
C LEU A 566 -22.04 -2.22 11.62
N PHE A 567 -21.04 -2.97 12.08
CA PHE A 567 -20.05 -3.67 11.25
C PHE A 567 -20.19 -5.18 11.44
N LYS A 568 -20.10 -5.92 10.33
CA LYS A 568 -20.01 -7.38 10.36
C LYS A 568 -19.25 -7.88 9.13
N GLY A 569 -18.18 -8.64 9.36
CA GLY A 569 -17.24 -9.05 8.34
C GLY A 569 -16.66 -7.84 7.62
N LYS A 570 -16.82 -7.80 6.30
CA LYS A 570 -16.33 -6.71 5.43
C LYS A 570 -17.39 -5.64 5.16
N GLU A 571 -18.57 -5.79 5.76
CA GLU A 571 -19.76 -5.00 5.46
C GLU A 571 -20.13 -4.11 6.65
N TYR A 572 -20.78 -2.99 6.35
CA TYR A 572 -21.39 -2.14 7.36
C TYR A 572 -22.84 -1.77 7.00
N TRP A 573 -23.60 -1.43 8.03
CA TRP A 573 -24.96 -0.89 7.94
C TRP A 573 -24.99 0.48 8.61
N LYS A 574 -25.43 1.50 7.88
CA LYS A 574 -25.81 2.79 8.48
C LYS A 574 -27.18 2.64 9.13
N VAL A 575 -27.28 3.05 10.39
CA VAL A 575 -28.56 3.15 11.11
C VAL A 575 -29.27 4.45 10.72
N VAL A 576 -30.56 4.36 10.46
CA VAL A 576 -31.45 5.51 10.18
C VAL A 576 -31.37 6.51 11.34
N SER A 577 -30.88 7.71 11.01
CA SER A 577 -30.80 8.85 11.92
C SER A 577 -32.10 9.65 11.94
N ASP A 578 -32.24 10.57 12.90
CA ASP A 578 -33.40 11.48 12.93
C ASP A 578 -33.42 12.42 11.72
N LYS A 579 -32.24 12.80 11.20
CA LYS A 579 -32.12 13.58 9.95
C LYS A 579 -32.64 12.82 8.74
N ASP A 580 -32.35 11.52 8.64
CA ASP A 580 -32.86 10.68 7.56
C ASP A 580 -34.40 10.59 7.61
N ARG A 581 -34.98 10.50 8.83
CA ARG A 581 -36.44 10.46 9.04
C ARG A 581 -37.13 11.79 8.77
N GLN A 582 -36.45 12.91 8.99
CA GLN A 582 -36.96 14.23 8.59
C GLN A 582 -37.11 14.32 7.06
N GLN A 583 -36.17 13.74 6.31
CA GLN A 583 -36.23 13.68 4.85
C GLN A 583 -37.23 12.63 4.35
N ASN A 584 -37.34 11.48 5.02
CA ASN A 584 -38.30 10.43 4.71
C ASN A 584 -38.93 9.85 5.98
N PRO A 585 -40.11 10.35 6.39
CA PRO A 585 -40.79 9.91 7.61
C PRO A 585 -41.21 8.43 7.64
N LYS A 586 -41.22 7.75 6.48
CA LYS A 586 -41.56 6.32 6.38
C LYS A 586 -40.42 5.41 6.87
N LEU A 587 -39.21 5.93 7.05
CA LEU A 587 -38.09 5.14 7.54
C LEU A 587 -38.30 4.75 9.01
N PRO A 588 -38.14 3.46 9.37
CA PRO A 588 -38.28 3.02 10.76
C PRO A 588 -37.17 3.61 11.62
N ARG A 589 -37.51 4.00 12.87
CA ARG A 589 -36.49 4.37 13.87
C ARG A 589 -35.53 3.19 14.04
N ASN A 590 -34.24 3.47 14.06
CA ASN A 590 -33.16 2.47 14.12
C ASN A 590 -33.13 1.50 12.92
N GLY A 591 -33.80 1.83 11.81
CA GLY A 591 -33.72 1.03 10.59
C GLY A 591 -32.28 0.86 10.09
N LEU A 592 -31.95 -0.28 9.52
CA LEU A 592 -30.67 -0.50 8.85
C LEU A 592 -30.81 -0.28 7.34
N PHE A 593 -30.05 0.68 6.80
CA PHE A 593 -29.92 0.86 5.35
C PHE A 593 -29.22 -0.34 4.70
N LEU A 594 -29.24 -0.40 3.36
CA LEU A 594 -28.57 -1.45 2.61
C LEU A 594 -27.09 -1.53 3.00
N LYS A 595 -26.62 -2.77 3.25
CA LYS A 595 -25.22 -3.07 3.52
C LYS A 595 -24.31 -2.57 2.40
N LYS A 596 -23.14 -2.06 2.78
CA LYS A 596 -22.07 -1.60 1.89
C LYS A 596 -20.73 -2.17 2.36
N ASN A 597 -19.74 -2.24 1.48
CA ASN A 597 -18.40 -2.64 1.90
C ASN A 597 -17.74 -1.51 2.70
N ILE A 598 -17.00 -1.88 3.74
CA ILE A 598 -16.28 -0.90 4.57
C ILE A 598 -15.31 -0.07 3.72
N SER A 599 -14.64 -0.70 2.75
CA SER A 599 -13.69 -0.08 1.83
C SER A 599 -14.30 0.95 0.87
N GLU A 600 -15.63 1.01 0.73
CA GLU A 600 -16.32 2.06 -0.03
C GLU A 600 -16.40 3.38 0.73
N GLN A 601 -16.37 3.32 2.06
CA GLN A 601 -16.54 4.48 2.95
C GLN A 601 -15.21 4.90 3.61
N TRP A 602 -14.43 3.92 4.06
CA TRP A 602 -13.15 4.13 4.70
C TRP A 602 -12.07 3.39 3.90
N THR A 603 -11.25 4.15 3.18
CA THR A 603 -10.21 3.60 2.29
C THR A 603 -8.88 3.42 3.01
N ASP A 604 -7.97 2.64 2.43
CA ASP A 604 -6.55 2.59 2.81
C ASP A 604 -6.29 2.05 4.23
N ILE A 605 -7.21 1.26 4.78
CA ILE A 605 -7.02 0.54 6.06
C ILE A 605 -6.38 -0.83 5.77
N CYS A 606 -5.10 -0.79 5.40
CA CYS A 606 -4.35 -1.93 4.93
C CYS A 606 -3.45 -2.54 6.01
N ASN A 607 -3.27 -3.87 5.95
CA ASN A 607 -2.27 -4.53 6.78
C ASN A 607 -0.87 -4.20 6.24
N VAL A 608 0.11 -4.25 7.13
CA VAL A 608 1.52 -4.17 6.78
C VAL A 608 2.22 -5.34 7.44
N HIS A 609 3.07 -6.05 6.70
CA HIS A 609 3.80 -7.18 7.25
C HIS A 609 4.74 -6.75 8.39
N SER A 610 4.83 -7.58 9.44
CA SER A 610 5.57 -7.25 10.67
C SER A 610 7.05 -6.91 10.46
N SER A 611 7.70 -7.42 9.41
CA SER A 611 9.10 -7.10 9.10
C SER A 611 9.31 -5.66 8.61
N MET A 612 8.25 -4.98 8.15
CA MET A 612 8.26 -3.58 7.74
C MET A 612 7.88 -2.62 8.89
N LEU A 613 7.26 -3.13 9.95
CA LEU A 613 6.78 -2.31 11.08
C LEU A 613 7.85 -2.08 12.15
N LYS A 614 8.83 -2.98 12.26
CA LYS A 614 9.99 -2.84 13.17
C LYS A 614 11.00 -1.86 12.59
N MET A 615 10.68 -0.57 12.67
CA MET A 615 11.58 0.54 12.42
C MET A 615 12.22 0.88 13.78
N ARG A 616 13.55 0.73 13.89
CA ARG A 616 14.29 0.84 15.16
C ARG A 616 14.05 2.17 15.87
#